data_AF-A0A3D4HJD0-F1
#
_entry.id   AF-A0A3D4HJD0-F1
#
_cell.length_a   1.000
_cell.length_b   1.000
_cell.length_c   1.000
_cell.angle_alpha   90.00
_cell.angle_beta   90.00
_cell.angle_gamma   90.00
#
_symmetry.space_group_name_H-M   'P 1'
#
loop_
_entity.id
_entity.type
_entity.pdbx_description
1 polymer ?
#
loop_
_entity_poly.entity_id
_entity_poly.type
_entity_poly.pdbx_seq_one_letter_code
_entity_poly.pdbx_strand_id
1 'polypeptide(L)'
;MASFFRFDIVSYNCLYLIFMKFIRSERTLFIVLCSLLFLMVIVLAGVLLQTYREYQAFKEREDDYERRLAVMEEEAVYYEAYLTRLLTDQEFMEHVARERLGYSKPGELIFRFKTSSQD
;
A
#
# COMPACT_ATOMS: atom_id res chain seq x y z
N MET A 1 22.41 -11.55 -33.67
CA MET A 1 23.01 -12.17 -32.48
C MET A 1 24.55 -12.16 -32.59
N ALA A 2 25.15 -10.97 -32.70
CA ALA A 2 26.58 -10.69 -32.57
C ALA A 2 26.79 -9.18 -32.79
N SER A 3 27.82 -8.61 -32.18
CA SER A 3 28.23 -7.19 -32.19
C SER A 3 27.57 -6.31 -31.13
N PHE A 4 28.19 -6.25 -29.94
CA PHE A 4 28.24 -4.98 -29.19
C PHE A 4 29.36 -4.88 -28.14
N PHE A 5 30.12 -5.95 -27.86
CA PHE A 5 31.27 -5.86 -26.95
C PHE A 5 32.61 -5.76 -27.70
N ARG A 6 32.89 -4.58 -28.25
CA ARG A 6 34.25 -4.05 -28.35
C ARG A 6 34.29 -2.75 -27.56
N PHE A 7 34.35 -2.88 -26.24
CA PHE A 7 34.76 -1.79 -25.37
C PHE A 7 36.27 -1.92 -25.15
N ASP A 8 37.01 -0.91 -25.59
CA ASP A 8 38.46 -0.93 -25.81
C ASP A 8 39.31 -1.27 -24.57
N ILE A 9 40.06 -2.37 -24.66
CA ILE A 9 41.15 -2.76 -23.74
C ILE A 9 42.26 -1.68 -23.68
N VAL A 10 42.41 -0.88 -24.73
CA VAL A 10 43.44 0.17 -24.84
C VAL A 10 43.17 1.35 -23.92
N SER A 11 41.89 1.66 -23.66
CA SER A 11 41.51 2.78 -22.79
C SER A 11 41.86 2.50 -21.32
N TYR A 12 41.77 1.24 -20.88
CA TYR A 12 42.11 0.82 -19.52
C TYR A 12 43.60 0.94 -19.22
N ASN A 13 44.50 0.63 -20.18
CA ASN A 13 45.94 0.74 -19.98
C ASN A 13 46.39 2.22 -19.88
N CYS A 14 45.77 3.11 -20.66
CA CYS A 14 46.03 4.55 -20.60
C CYS A 14 45.49 5.17 -19.30
N LEU A 15 44.29 4.76 -18.88
CA LEU A 15 43.71 5.14 -17.58
C LEU A 15 44.58 4.61 -16.41
N TYR A 16 45.12 3.41 -16.53
CA TYR A 16 45.97 2.77 -15.51
C TYR A 16 47.34 3.47 -15.37
N LEU A 17 47.94 3.92 -16.47
CA LEU A 17 49.19 4.71 -16.43
C LEU A 17 48.98 6.10 -15.81
N ILE A 18 47.84 6.74 -16.06
CA ILE A 18 47.45 7.99 -15.39
C ILE A 18 47.21 7.71 -13.89
N PHE A 19 46.50 6.64 -13.55
CA PHE A 19 46.22 6.21 -12.18
C PHE A 19 47.50 5.90 -11.38
N MET A 20 48.48 5.22 -11.97
CA MET A 20 49.75 4.87 -11.31
C MET A 20 50.67 6.09 -11.11
N LYS A 21 50.69 7.03 -12.06
CA LYS A 21 51.47 8.27 -11.95
C LYS A 21 50.84 9.25 -10.95
N PHE A 22 49.54 9.11 -10.71
CA PHE A 22 48.72 9.91 -9.79
C PHE A 22 48.86 9.45 -8.32
N ILE A 23 49.20 8.19 -8.04
CA ILE A 23 49.36 7.63 -6.67
C ILE A 23 50.52 8.23 -5.85
N ARG A 24 51.42 9.01 -6.46
CA ARG A 24 52.63 9.54 -5.80
C ARG A 24 52.43 10.86 -5.03
N SER A 25 51.27 11.51 -5.09
CA SER A 25 51.00 12.78 -4.38
C SER A 25 49.86 12.62 -3.37
N GLU A 26 50.02 13.19 -2.17
CA GLU A 26 48.99 13.09 -1.12
C GLU A 26 47.66 13.73 -1.54
N ARG A 27 47.73 14.80 -2.35
CA ARG A 27 46.55 15.55 -2.81
C ARG A 27 45.70 14.75 -3.79
N THR A 28 46.33 13.92 -4.61
CA THR A 28 45.67 13.12 -5.63
C THR A 28 45.00 11.89 -5.02
N LEU A 29 45.62 11.30 -3.99
CA LEU A 29 45.01 10.25 -3.17
C LEU A 29 43.71 10.73 -2.49
N PHE A 30 43.72 11.94 -1.94
CA PHE A 30 42.55 12.54 -1.30
C PHE A 30 41.39 12.78 -2.28
N ILE A 31 41.70 13.27 -3.50
CA ILE A 31 40.68 13.51 -4.54
C ILE A 31 40.03 12.20 -4.99
N VAL A 32 40.81 11.13 -5.21
CA VAL A 32 40.25 9.82 -5.60
C VAL A 32 39.39 9.24 -4.48
N LEU A 33 39.84 9.31 -3.22
CA LEU A 33 39.05 8.84 -2.08
C LEU A 33 37.73 9.61 -1.93
N CYS A 34 37.76 10.94 -2.01
CA CYS A 34 36.56 11.77 -1.97
C CYS A 34 35.61 11.46 -3.14
N SER A 35 36.15 11.26 -4.34
CA SER A 35 35.33 10.93 -5.52
C SER A 35 34.64 9.57 -5.38
N LEU A 36 35.33 8.57 -4.82
CA LEU A 36 34.78 7.24 -4.59
C LEU A 36 33.69 7.28 -3.51
N LEU A 37 33.93 8.00 -2.41
CA LEU A 37 32.93 8.23 -1.37
C LEU A 37 31.70 8.94 -1.91
N PHE A 38 31.90 9.99 -2.71
CA PHE A 38 30.79 10.74 -3.32
C PHE A 38 29.93 9.87 -4.23
N LEU A 39 30.58 9.02 -5.05
CA LEU A 39 29.88 8.06 -5.91
C LEU A 39 29.07 7.05 -5.08
N MET A 40 29.63 6.57 -3.97
CA MET A 40 28.94 5.69 -3.02
C MET A 40 27.68 6.35 -2.43
N VAL A 41 27.80 7.61 -1.98
CA VAL A 41 26.66 8.38 -1.44
C VAL A 41 25.56 8.57 -2.48
N ILE A 42 25.92 8.85 -3.74
CA ILE A 42 24.93 8.99 -4.82
C ILE A 42 24.16 7.69 -5.03
N VAL A 43 24.86 6.54 -5.07
CA VAL A 43 24.22 5.23 -5.25
C VAL A 43 23.28 4.93 -4.07
N LEU A 44 23.73 5.16 -2.84
CA LEU A 44 22.90 4.98 -1.65
C LEU A 44 21.67 5.90 -1.65
N ALA A 45 21.84 7.17 -2.01
CA ALA A 45 20.74 8.12 -2.13
C ALA A 45 19.71 7.67 -3.18
N GLY A 46 20.18 7.15 -4.32
CA GLY A 46 19.32 6.60 -5.37
C GLY A 46 18.48 5.42 -4.88
N VAL A 47 19.10 4.47 -4.16
CA VAL A 47 18.39 3.32 -3.58
C VAL A 47 17.37 3.77 -2.53
N LEU A 48 17.76 4.67 -1.62
CA LEU A 48 16.85 5.18 -0.59
C LEU A 48 15.63 5.90 -1.17
N LEU A 49 15.80 6.68 -2.24
CA LEU A 49 14.67 7.33 -2.90
C LEU A 49 13.70 6.31 -3.52
N GLN A 50 14.21 5.22 -4.10
CA GLN A 50 13.34 4.15 -4.60
C GLN A 50 12.59 3.46 -3.45
N THR A 51 13.30 3.08 -2.39
CA THR A 51 12.69 2.45 -1.20
C THR A 51 11.66 3.36 -0.54
N TYR A 52 11.90 4.67 -0.48
CA TYR A 52 10.96 5.62 0.10
C TYR A 52 9.65 5.72 -0.69
N ARG A 53 9.71 5.66 -2.02
CA ARG A 53 8.51 5.65 -2.87
C ARG A 53 7.70 4.37 -2.69
N GLU A 54 8.37 3.23 -2.60
CA GLU A 54 7.72 1.96 -2.32
C GLU A 54 7.10 1.97 -0.91
N TYR A 55 7.81 2.49 0.08
CA TYR A 55 7.33 2.64 1.45
C TYR A 55 6.05 3.49 1.54
N GLN A 56 6.01 4.63 0.85
CA GLN A 56 4.81 5.47 0.79
C GLN A 56 3.60 4.72 0.21
N ALA A 57 3.81 3.94 -0.86
CA ALA A 57 2.75 3.14 -1.46
C ALA A 57 2.27 2.01 -0.53
N PHE A 58 3.17 1.42 0.27
CA PHE A 58 2.78 0.45 1.30
C PHE A 58 2.02 1.11 2.45
N LYS A 59 2.44 2.30 2.89
CA LYS A 59 1.79 3.03 3.98
C LYS A 59 0.35 3.42 3.63
N GLU A 60 0.11 3.88 2.40
CA GLU A 60 -1.24 4.21 1.92
C GLU A 60 -2.17 2.98 1.94
N ARG A 61 -1.65 1.80 1.60
CA ARG A 61 -2.41 0.54 1.66
C ARG A 61 -2.69 0.11 3.09
N GLU A 62 -1.70 0.23 3.96
CA GLU A 62 -1.86 -0.07 5.39
C GLU A 62 -2.99 0.77 6.00
N ASP A 63 -3.01 2.07 5.73
CA ASP A 63 -4.04 2.98 6.23
C ASP A 63 -5.44 2.65 5.66
N ASP A 64 -5.54 2.20 4.40
CA ASP A 64 -6.82 1.75 3.83
C ASP A 64 -7.31 0.45 4.48
N TYR A 65 -6.42 -0.51 4.73
CA TYR A 65 -6.77 -1.76 5.41
C TYR A 65 -7.20 -1.51 6.85
N GLU A 66 -6.51 -0.63 7.58
CA GLU A 66 -6.85 -0.29 8.95
C GLU A 66 -8.25 0.35 9.05
N ARG A 67 -8.59 1.25 8.12
CA ARG A 67 -9.94 1.84 8.04
C ARG A 67 -11.01 0.78 7.76
N ARG A 68 -10.75 -0.12 6.82
CA ARG A 68 -11.70 -1.21 6.51
C ARG A 68 -11.89 -2.13 7.70
N LEU A 69 -10.82 -2.43 8.43
CA LEU A 69 -10.89 -3.27 9.61
C LEU A 69 -11.76 -2.62 10.69
N ALA A 70 -11.55 -1.32 10.95
CA ALA A 70 -12.36 -0.57 11.91
C ALA A 70 -13.86 -0.57 11.54
N VAL A 71 -14.19 -0.35 10.26
CA VAL A 71 -15.59 -0.39 9.79
C VAL A 71 -16.21 -1.78 9.98
N MET A 72 -15.48 -2.83 9.63
CA MET A 72 -15.97 -4.21 9.78
C MET A 72 -16.14 -4.61 11.24
N GLU A 73 -15.28 -4.12 12.13
CA GLU A 73 -15.38 -4.35 13.57
C GLU A 73 -16.62 -3.64 14.16
N GLU A 74 -16.88 -2.39 13.77
CA GLU A 74 -18.11 -1.69 14.16
C GLU A 74 -19.37 -2.39 13.66
N GLU A 75 -19.36 -2.86 12.40
CA GLU A 75 -20.45 -3.64 11.83
C GLU A 75 -20.65 -4.96 12.59
N ALA A 76 -19.58 -5.67 12.93
CA ALA A 76 -19.65 -6.91 13.69
C ALA A 76 -20.30 -6.69 15.07
N VAL A 77 -19.87 -5.66 15.81
CA VAL A 77 -20.48 -5.30 17.10
C VAL A 77 -21.96 -4.96 16.95
N TYR A 78 -22.32 -4.24 15.89
CA TYR A 78 -23.73 -3.94 15.60
C TYR A 78 -24.55 -5.21 15.36
N TYR A 79 -24.06 -6.16 14.55
CA TYR A 79 -24.75 -7.42 14.29
C TYR A 79 -24.84 -8.31 15.53
N GLU A 80 -23.80 -8.37 16.36
CA GLU A 80 -23.84 -9.12 17.62
C GLU A 80 -24.88 -8.53 18.58
N ALA A 81 -24.93 -7.20 18.72
CA ALA A 81 -25.94 -6.53 19.53
C ALA A 81 -27.36 -6.76 18.96
N TYR A 82 -27.52 -6.73 17.64
CA TYR A 82 -28.77 -7.01 16.96
C TYR A 82 -29.24 -8.46 17.19
N LEU A 83 -28.34 -9.44 17.03
CA LEU A 83 -28.63 -10.86 17.27
C LEU A 83 -28.95 -11.13 18.74
N THR A 84 -28.24 -10.49 19.66
CA THR A 84 -28.50 -10.61 21.10
C THR A 84 -29.90 -10.11 21.44
N ARG A 85 -30.32 -8.97 20.88
CA ARG A 85 -31.69 -8.46 21.04
C ARG A 85 -32.73 -9.37 20.41
N LEU A 86 -32.44 -9.92 19.22
CA LEU A 86 -33.28 -10.93 18.59
C LEU A 86 -33.50 -12.12 19.54
N LEU A 87 -32.43 -12.72 20.04
CA LEU A 87 -32.53 -13.94 20.84
C LEU A 87 -33.18 -13.73 22.21
N THR A 88 -33.06 -12.53 22.77
CA THR A 88 -33.53 -12.23 24.14
C THR A 88 -34.98 -11.74 24.17
N ASP A 89 -35.47 -11.09 23.11
CA ASP A 89 -36.80 -10.49 23.06
C ASP A 89 -37.73 -11.23 22.07
N GLN A 90 -38.66 -12.00 22.63
CA GLN A 90 -39.61 -12.81 21.87
C GLN A 90 -40.56 -11.95 21.01
N GLU A 91 -40.88 -10.73 21.46
CA GLU A 91 -41.77 -9.83 20.73
C GLU A 91 -41.05 -9.25 19.49
N PHE A 92 -39.78 -8.88 19.64
CA PHE A 92 -38.94 -8.40 18.54
C PHE A 92 -38.66 -9.47 17.47
N MET A 93 -38.44 -10.73 17.87
CA MET A 93 -38.30 -11.87 16.95
C MET A 93 -39.51 -12.08 16.08
N GLU A 94 -40.72 -12.02 16.64
CA GLU A 94 -41.95 -12.18 15.88
C GLU A 94 -42.13 -11.04 14.86
N HIS A 95 -41.78 -9.81 15.23
CA HIS A 95 -41.83 -8.67 14.32
C HIS A 95 -40.84 -8.82 13.15
N VAL A 96 -39.58 -9.17 13.40
CA VAL A 96 -38.56 -9.36 12.35
C VAL A 96 -38.88 -10.57 11.46
N ALA A 97 -39.37 -11.67 12.04
CA ALA A 97 -39.80 -12.84 11.27
C ALA A 97 -41.01 -12.52 10.38
N ARG A 98 -41.99 -11.74 10.87
CA ARG A 98 -43.15 -11.29 10.10
C ARG A 98 -42.76 -10.38 8.94
N GLU A 99 -41.84 -9.45 9.17
CA GLU A 99 -41.36 -8.52 8.14
C GLU A 99 -40.59 -9.25 7.02
N ARG A 100 -39.70 -10.20 7.39
CA ARG A 100 -38.93 -11.00 6.42
C ARG A 100 -39.77 -12.03 5.66
N LEU A 101 -40.79 -12.61 6.29
CA LEU A 101 -41.69 -13.58 5.65
C LEU A 101 -42.88 -12.92 4.94
N GLY A 102 -43.05 -11.59 5.07
CA GLY A 102 -44.14 -10.83 4.46
C GLY A 102 -45.53 -11.13 5.06
N TYR A 103 -45.59 -11.67 6.29
CA TYR A 103 -46.85 -11.97 6.97
C TYR A 103 -47.29 -10.80 7.86
N SER A 104 -48.55 -10.41 7.77
CA SER A 104 -49.18 -9.39 8.63
C SER A 104 -50.06 -10.03 9.69
N LYS A 105 -50.09 -9.47 10.90
CA LYS A 105 -51.08 -9.82 11.93
C LYS A 105 -52.47 -9.39 11.42
N PRO A 106 -53.56 -10.14 11.67
CA PRO A 106 -54.89 -9.70 11.27
C PRO A 106 -55.24 -8.39 12.00
N GLY A 107 -55.23 -7.27 11.24
CA GLY A 107 -55.54 -5.92 11.74
C GLY A 107 -54.49 -4.83 11.51
N GLU A 108 -53.33 -5.13 10.90
CA GLU A 108 -52.22 -4.17 10.76
C GLU A 108 -52.10 -3.62 9.32
N LEU A 109 -51.91 -2.29 9.20
CA LEU A 109 -51.97 -1.57 7.92
C LEU A 109 -50.56 -1.39 7.34
N ILE A 110 -50.18 -2.20 6.34
CA ILE A 110 -48.87 -2.09 5.68
C ILE A 110 -48.90 -0.97 4.63
N PHE A 111 -48.19 0.13 4.90
CA PHE A 111 -47.91 1.17 3.89
C PHE A 111 -46.76 0.70 2.98
N ARG A 112 -47.10 0.17 1.79
CA ARG A 112 -46.12 0.03 0.70
C ARG A 112 -46.04 1.34 -0.07
N PHE A 113 -44.98 2.11 0.14
CA PHE A 113 -44.66 3.23 -0.72
C PHE A 113 -44.23 2.69 -2.09
N LYS A 114 -45.09 2.80 -3.10
CA LYS A 114 -44.66 2.64 -4.48
C LYS A 114 -43.79 3.85 -4.79
N THR A 115 -42.47 3.65 -4.87
CA THR A 115 -41.63 4.58 -5.64
C THR A 115 -42.18 4.57 -7.05
N SER A 116 -42.91 5.62 -7.40
CA SER A 116 -43.20 5.94 -8.79
C SER A 116 -41.85 6.02 -9.49
N SER A 117 -41.58 5.05 -10.36
CA SER A 117 -40.66 5.17 -11.46
C SER A 117 -40.91 6.52 -12.15
N GLN A 118 -40.08 7.51 -11.83
CA GLN A 118 -39.81 8.61 -12.75
C GLN A 118 -38.61 8.15 -13.57
N ASP A 119 -38.92 7.75 -14.79
CA ASP A 119 -38.00 7.81 -15.92
C ASP A 119 -37.37 9.20 -16.04
#